data_AF-A0A382DZ90-F1
#
_entry.id   AF-A0A382DZ90-F1
#
_cell.length_a   1.000
_cell.length_b   1.000
_cell.length_c   1.000
_cell.angle_alpha   90.00
_cell.angle_beta   90.00
_cell.angle_gamma   90.00
#
_symmetry.space_group_name_H-M   'P 1'
#
loop_
_entity.id
_entity.type
_entity.pdbx_description
1 polymer ?
#
loop_
_entity_poly.entity_id
_entity_poly.type
_entity_poly.pdbx_seq_one_letter_code
_entity_poly.pdbx_strand_id
1 'polypeptide(L)'
;MAGRNRSRAILAVIMVASMTLAGCFGGSESEGESTAPWDSGYHYIDLPSAYEDPRNFTVADPFSNTTWGNASWTVYGNEHGGNCCEHYLAATKEGWILNFGGEYPTWSEDRGRTWQEWQPTILSQFGCLLPKPTVPGQEGLGEGSIVQATNGDLIAMGWFPYPSTSGADQFYAFFYDAEDQDWSWCYNRPPEAFYDRSWQVEVTGPINSIYGNGPWASLVISNFWHQ
;
A
#
# COMPACT_ATOMS: atom_id res chain seq x y z
N MET A 1 -6.54 45.99 39.28
CA MET A 1 -7.25 44.94 38.49
C MET A 1 -7.63 45.36 37.06
N ALA A 2 -7.79 46.64 36.72
CA ALA A 2 -8.21 47.07 35.37
C ALA A 2 -7.20 46.81 34.23
N GLY A 3 -5.88 46.80 34.51
CA GLY A 3 -4.85 46.60 33.48
C GLY A 3 -4.79 45.19 32.90
N ARG A 4 -5.05 44.16 33.72
CA ARG A 4 -4.94 42.74 33.32
C ARG A 4 -6.08 42.30 32.37
N ASN A 5 -7.27 42.90 32.49
CA ASN A 5 -8.38 42.66 31.56
C ASN A 5 -8.19 43.37 30.22
N ARG A 6 -7.57 44.56 30.21
CA ARG A 6 -7.23 45.26 28.97
C ARG A 6 -6.20 44.50 28.15
N SER A 7 -5.15 43.96 28.77
CA SER A 7 -4.15 43.15 28.05
C SER A 7 -4.73 41.86 27.46
N ARG A 8 -5.66 41.19 28.15
CA ARG A 8 -6.33 40.00 27.63
C ARG A 8 -7.26 40.31 26.46
N ALA A 9 -8.00 41.40 26.53
CA ALA A 9 -8.85 41.84 25.42
C ALA A 9 -8.01 42.21 24.18
N ILE A 10 -6.89 42.90 24.38
CA ILE A 10 -5.96 43.24 23.28
C ILE A 10 -5.38 41.97 22.65
N LEU A 11 -4.92 41.01 23.45
CA LEU A 11 -4.39 39.74 22.94
C LEU A 11 -5.46 38.93 22.18
N ALA A 12 -6.70 38.90 22.66
CA ALA A 12 -7.80 38.23 21.97
C ALA A 12 -8.12 38.90 20.61
N VAL A 13 -8.12 40.23 20.56
CA VAL A 13 -8.32 40.97 19.30
C VAL A 13 -7.17 40.72 18.33
N ILE A 14 -5.93 40.67 18.79
CA ILE A 14 -4.76 40.33 17.96
C ILE A 14 -4.87 38.90 17.42
N MET A 15 -5.29 37.95 18.26
CA MET A 15 -5.44 36.54 17.86
C MET A 15 -6.54 36.39 16.81
N VAL A 16 -7.70 37.01 17.01
CA VAL A 16 -8.79 37.01 16.02
C VAL A 16 -8.38 37.72 14.72
N ALA A 17 -7.72 38.89 14.83
CA ALA A 17 -7.21 39.61 13.66
C ALA A 17 -6.20 38.76 12.88
N SER A 18 -5.30 38.05 13.58
CA SER A 18 -4.32 37.16 12.95
C SER A 18 -4.99 36.01 12.20
N MET A 19 -6.06 35.43 12.75
CA MET A 19 -6.83 34.37 12.08
C MET A 19 -7.62 34.90 10.88
N THR A 20 -8.17 36.11 10.95
CA THR A 20 -8.90 36.72 9.82
C THR A 20 -7.99 37.19 8.69
N LEU A 21 -6.73 37.53 9.00
CA LEU A 21 -5.77 38.06 8.04
C LEU A 21 -4.79 37.00 7.50
N ALA A 22 -4.76 35.80 8.10
CA ALA A 22 -3.93 34.68 7.68
C ALA A 22 -4.18 34.22 6.23
N GLY A 23 -5.24 34.69 5.57
CA GLY A 23 -5.50 34.47 4.14
C GLY A 23 -5.64 35.74 3.28
N CYS A 24 -5.55 36.95 3.84
CA CYS A 24 -5.79 38.21 3.10
C CYS A 24 -4.51 38.94 2.68
N PHE A 25 -3.40 38.75 3.39
CA PHE A 25 -2.10 39.34 3.05
C PHE A 25 -1.10 38.32 2.49
N GLY A 26 -1.56 37.11 2.19
CA GLY A 26 -0.88 36.29 1.19
C GLY A 26 -1.04 37.02 -0.13
N GLY A 27 -0.07 37.86 -0.47
CA GLY A 27 0.01 38.44 -1.79
C GLY A 27 -0.19 37.31 -2.78
N SER A 28 -1.12 37.47 -3.72
CA SER A 28 -1.06 36.69 -4.95
C SER A 28 0.35 36.93 -5.46
N GLU A 29 1.23 35.96 -5.24
CA GLU A 29 2.32 35.77 -6.18
C GLU A 29 1.59 35.82 -7.53
N SER A 30 1.92 36.83 -8.32
CA SER A 30 1.61 36.75 -9.73
C SER A 30 2.34 35.48 -10.16
N GLU A 31 1.63 34.35 -10.11
CA GLU A 31 2.01 33.09 -10.69
C GLU A 31 2.13 33.39 -12.19
N GLY A 32 3.25 33.99 -12.58
CA GLY A 32 3.96 33.38 -13.68
C GLY A 32 4.30 32.01 -13.16
N GLU A 33 3.39 31.05 -13.34
CA GLU A 33 3.65 29.64 -13.19
C GLU A 33 4.91 29.40 -14.01
N SER A 34 6.07 29.43 -13.37
CA SER A 34 7.22 28.77 -13.93
C SER A 34 6.83 27.31 -13.85
N THR A 35 6.30 26.78 -14.95
CA THR A 35 6.13 25.34 -15.16
C THR A 35 7.52 24.74 -15.28
N ALA A 36 8.25 24.77 -14.17
CA ALA A 36 9.51 24.08 -14.05
C ALA A 36 9.22 22.59 -14.29
N PRO A 37 9.99 21.90 -15.14
CA PRO A 37 9.82 20.48 -15.35
C PRO A 37 9.79 19.74 -14.01
N TRP A 38 8.90 18.74 -13.88
CA TRP A 38 8.70 17.96 -12.65
C TRP A 38 10.00 17.33 -12.11
N ASP A 39 10.96 17.07 -12.99
CA ASP A 39 12.25 16.45 -12.73
C ASP A 39 13.39 17.46 -12.56
N SER A 40 13.11 18.77 -12.56
CA SER A 40 14.13 19.80 -12.38
C SER A 40 14.89 19.62 -11.06
N GLY A 41 16.20 19.37 -11.15
CA GLY A 41 17.08 19.14 -10.00
C GLY A 41 17.11 17.70 -9.50
N TYR A 42 16.28 16.81 -10.04
CA TYR A 42 16.34 15.38 -9.76
C TYR A 42 17.39 14.70 -10.64
N HIS A 43 18.01 13.67 -10.09
CA HIS A 43 18.93 12.79 -10.80
C HIS A 43 18.59 11.35 -10.47
N TYR A 44 18.76 10.47 -11.45
CA TYR A 44 18.62 9.04 -11.24
C TYR A 44 19.62 8.56 -10.19
N ILE A 45 19.12 7.89 -9.16
CA ILE A 45 19.96 7.11 -8.23
C ILE A 45 20.56 5.93 -9.02
N ASP A 46 19.72 5.28 -9.81
CA ASP A 46 20.04 4.12 -10.62
C ASP A 46 19.71 4.40 -12.08
N LEU A 47 20.65 4.10 -12.99
CA LEU A 47 20.43 4.32 -14.42
C LEU A 47 19.28 3.42 -14.92
N PRO A 48 18.40 3.91 -15.82
CA PRO A 48 17.31 3.10 -16.36
C PRO A 48 17.78 1.77 -16.98
N SER A 49 18.97 1.73 -17.58
CA SER A 49 19.56 0.52 -18.15
C SER A 49 19.89 -0.58 -17.14
N ALA A 50 19.80 -0.30 -15.84
CA ALA A 50 19.99 -1.28 -14.78
C ALA A 50 18.73 -2.10 -14.48
N TYR A 51 17.59 -1.73 -15.08
CA TYR A 51 16.31 -2.43 -14.94
C TYR A 51 16.04 -3.31 -16.16
N GLU A 52 15.14 -4.29 -16.01
CA GLU A 52 14.83 -5.28 -17.05
C GLU A 52 14.09 -4.67 -18.26
N ASP A 53 13.06 -3.84 -18.01
CA ASP A 53 12.24 -3.24 -19.07
C ASP A 53 12.13 -1.71 -18.95
N PRO A 54 13.25 -0.97 -19.13
CA PRO A 54 13.23 0.48 -19.15
C PRO A 54 12.67 1.00 -20.48
N ARG A 55 11.64 1.85 -20.39
CA ARG A 55 10.99 2.48 -21.54
C ARG A 55 10.99 3.99 -21.41
N ASN A 56 11.05 4.68 -22.54
CA ASN A 56 10.94 6.13 -22.60
C ASN A 56 9.50 6.56 -22.84
N PHE A 57 9.03 7.47 -22.00
CA PHE A 57 7.70 8.04 -22.08
C PHE A 57 7.80 9.54 -22.29
N THR A 58 7.04 10.06 -23.25
CA THR A 58 6.90 11.50 -23.45
C THR A 58 6.11 12.09 -22.27
N VAL A 59 6.69 13.07 -21.59
CA VAL A 59 6.04 13.77 -20.48
C VAL A 59 5.41 15.05 -21.00
N ALA A 60 4.12 15.22 -20.73
CA ALA A 60 3.37 16.42 -21.06
C ALA A 60 3.23 17.33 -19.83
N ASP A 61 3.17 18.63 -20.07
CA ASP A 61 2.74 19.59 -19.07
C ASP A 61 1.26 19.34 -18.72
N PRO A 62 0.89 19.13 -17.45
CA PRO A 62 -0.51 18.91 -17.09
C PRO A 62 -1.40 20.14 -17.32
N PHE A 63 -0.82 21.34 -17.43
CA PHE A 63 -1.55 22.61 -17.55
C PHE A 63 -1.43 23.25 -18.93
N SER A 64 -0.57 22.73 -19.80
CA SER A 64 -0.40 23.24 -21.17
C SER A 64 -0.29 22.12 -22.20
N ASN A 65 -0.56 22.41 -23.48
CA ASN A 65 -0.42 21.42 -24.56
C ASN A 65 1.05 21.28 -25.03
N THR A 66 1.99 21.40 -24.10
CA THR A 66 3.44 21.30 -24.38
C THR A 66 4.02 20.03 -23.76
N THR A 67 5.16 19.59 -24.29
CA THR A 67 5.88 18.44 -23.74
C THR A 67 7.10 18.93 -22.98
N TRP A 68 7.34 18.37 -21.80
CA TRP A 68 8.52 18.65 -20.98
C TRP A 68 9.73 17.78 -21.36
N GLY A 69 9.55 16.83 -22.29
CA GLY A 69 10.60 15.96 -22.80
C GLY A 69 10.25 14.48 -22.62
N ASN A 70 11.27 13.65 -22.40
CA ASN A 70 11.12 12.22 -22.16
C ASN A 70 11.59 11.86 -20.75
N ALA A 71 10.86 10.96 -20.10
CA ALA A 71 11.27 10.32 -18.86
C ALA A 71 11.41 8.81 -19.08
N SER A 72 12.46 8.21 -18.55
CA SER A 72 12.61 6.76 -18.56
C SER A 72 11.98 6.16 -17.31
N TRP A 73 11.07 5.20 -17.51
CA TRP A 73 10.43 4.42 -16.46
C TRP A 73 10.55 2.94 -16.76
N THR A 74 10.80 2.13 -15.74
CA THR A 74 10.72 0.68 -15.86
C THR A 74 9.27 0.22 -15.78
N VAL A 75 8.93 -0.82 -16.55
CA VAL A 75 7.57 -1.37 -16.61
C VAL A 75 7.54 -2.72 -15.90
N TYR A 76 6.57 -2.88 -14.99
CA TYR A 76 6.32 -4.12 -14.26
C TYR A 76 4.95 -4.68 -14.63
N GLY A 77 4.83 -6.00 -14.60
CA GLY A 77 3.63 -6.73 -15.01
C GLY A 77 3.21 -7.82 -14.03
N ASN A 78 2.60 -8.87 -14.56
CA ASN A 78 2.08 -10.00 -13.79
C ASN A 78 3.17 -10.73 -12.99
N GLU A 79 4.37 -10.88 -13.55
CA GLU A 79 5.52 -11.53 -12.89
C GLU A 79 6.05 -10.74 -11.68
N HIS A 80 5.53 -9.54 -11.45
CA HIS A 80 5.94 -8.62 -10.39
C HIS A 80 4.83 -8.47 -9.33
N GLY A 81 3.97 -9.48 -9.20
CA GLY A 81 2.89 -9.54 -8.23
C GLY A 81 1.63 -8.79 -8.64
N GLY A 82 1.48 -8.41 -9.92
CA GLY A 82 0.22 -7.92 -10.47
C GLY A 82 -0.59 -9.03 -11.11
N ASN A 83 -1.82 -8.75 -11.48
CA ASN A 83 -2.53 -9.52 -12.49
C ASN A 83 -2.88 -8.59 -13.68
N CYS A 84 -3.76 -9.00 -14.61
CA CYS A 84 -4.07 -8.19 -15.79
C CYS A 84 -4.79 -6.86 -15.48
N CYS A 85 -5.36 -6.70 -14.28
CA CYS A 85 -6.22 -5.59 -13.90
C CYS A 85 -5.87 -4.99 -12.51
N GLU A 86 -5.16 -5.73 -11.67
CA GLU A 86 -4.95 -5.41 -10.27
C GLU A 86 -3.46 -5.39 -9.86
N HIS A 87 -3.11 -4.35 -9.09
CA HIS A 87 -1.87 -4.23 -8.32
C HIS A 87 -2.24 -3.68 -6.93
N TYR A 88 -1.54 -4.12 -5.89
CA TYR A 88 -1.60 -3.47 -4.57
C TYR A 88 -0.19 -3.12 -4.14
N LEU A 89 0.20 -1.88 -4.36
CA LEU A 89 1.55 -1.40 -4.06
C LEU A 89 1.63 -0.82 -2.65
N ALA A 90 2.60 -1.28 -1.89
CA ALA A 90 3.01 -0.70 -0.63
C ALA A 90 4.54 -0.61 -0.56
N ALA A 91 5.07 0.11 0.42
CA ALA A 91 6.51 0.17 0.66
C ALA A 91 6.79 0.00 2.15
N THR A 92 7.91 -0.65 2.47
CA THR A 92 8.40 -0.75 3.84
C THR A 92 9.22 0.48 4.22
N LYS A 93 9.39 0.72 5.52
CA LYS A 93 10.29 1.78 6.03
C LYS A 93 11.77 1.54 5.63
N GLU A 94 12.14 0.29 5.35
CA GLU A 94 13.45 -0.11 4.84
C GLU A 94 13.63 0.16 3.34
N GLY A 95 12.54 0.48 2.62
CA GLY A 95 12.55 0.79 1.19
C GLY A 95 12.28 -0.40 0.28
N TRP A 96 11.73 -1.50 0.80
CA TRP A 96 11.22 -2.58 -0.06
C TRP A 96 9.97 -2.10 -0.78
N ILE A 97 9.78 -2.57 -2.01
CA ILE A 97 8.56 -2.40 -2.78
C ILE A 97 7.76 -3.68 -2.62
N LEU A 98 6.52 -3.58 -2.16
CA LEU A 98 5.61 -4.70 -1.98
C LEU A 98 4.51 -4.63 -3.04
N ASN A 99 4.12 -5.77 -3.59
CA ASN A 99 2.98 -5.90 -4.48
C ASN A 99 2.16 -7.15 -4.15
N PHE A 100 0.84 -7.03 -4.14
CA PHE A 100 -0.05 -8.18 -4.04
C PHE A 100 -1.36 -7.99 -4.81
N GLY A 101 -1.28 -7.71 -6.11
CA GLY A 101 -2.42 -7.77 -7.02
C GLY A 101 -2.54 -9.08 -7.81
N GLY A 102 -1.57 -9.97 -7.69
CA GLY A 102 -1.50 -11.28 -8.35
C GLY A 102 -1.82 -12.44 -7.41
N GLU A 103 -1.33 -13.62 -7.76
CA GLU A 103 -1.60 -14.86 -7.01
C GLU A 103 -1.02 -14.80 -5.59
N TYR A 104 0.17 -14.23 -5.39
CA TYR A 104 0.83 -14.23 -4.09
C TYR A 104 1.57 -12.93 -3.74
N PRO A 105 1.91 -12.73 -2.44
CA PRO A 105 2.80 -11.66 -2.01
C PRO A 105 4.10 -11.67 -2.81
N THR A 106 4.38 -10.54 -3.46
CA THR A 106 5.59 -10.32 -4.23
C THR A 106 6.28 -9.06 -3.74
N TRP A 107 7.60 -9.03 -3.66
CA TRP A 107 8.33 -7.86 -3.21
C TRP A 107 9.65 -7.69 -3.95
N SER A 108 10.25 -6.52 -3.78
CA SER A 108 11.60 -6.20 -4.21
C SER A 108 12.34 -5.46 -3.12
N GLU A 109 13.53 -5.95 -2.78
CA GLU A 109 14.40 -5.36 -1.76
C GLU A 109 15.43 -4.37 -2.36
N ASP A 110 15.50 -4.26 -3.69
CA ASP A 110 16.56 -3.56 -4.42
C ASP A 110 16.06 -2.49 -5.39
N ARG A 111 14.92 -1.87 -5.03
CA ARG A 111 14.21 -0.83 -5.79
C ARG A 111 13.65 -1.32 -7.13
N GLY A 112 13.26 -2.59 -7.20
CA GLY A 112 12.55 -3.19 -8.33
C GLY A 112 13.45 -3.86 -9.37
N ARG A 113 14.74 -4.07 -9.09
CA ARG A 113 15.62 -4.76 -10.05
C ARG A 113 15.41 -6.27 -10.02
N THR A 114 15.24 -6.81 -8.82
CA THR A 114 14.89 -8.21 -8.61
C THR A 114 13.64 -8.29 -7.77
N TRP A 115 12.84 -9.32 -8.06
CA TRP A 115 11.56 -9.56 -7.41
C TRP A 115 11.53 -10.96 -6.83
N GLN A 116 10.93 -11.07 -5.66
CA GLN A 116 10.70 -12.31 -4.94
C GLN A 116 9.19 -12.54 -4.86
N GLU A 117 8.75 -13.77 -5.05
CA GLU A 117 7.37 -14.20 -4.79
C GLU A 117 7.40 -15.29 -3.73
N TRP A 118 6.51 -15.20 -2.75
CA TRP A 118 6.34 -16.27 -1.77
C TRP A 118 5.19 -17.19 -2.16
N GLN A 119 5.34 -18.50 -2.03
CA GLN A 119 4.29 -19.48 -2.29
C GLN A 119 3.96 -20.30 -1.04
N PRO A 120 2.68 -20.63 -0.81
CA PRO A 120 2.27 -21.42 0.34
C PRO A 120 2.76 -22.86 0.26
N THR A 121 2.89 -23.48 1.42
CA THR A 121 2.99 -24.93 1.55
C THR A 121 1.65 -25.60 1.27
N ILE A 122 1.63 -26.91 1.02
CA ILE A 122 0.37 -27.66 0.81
C ILE A 122 -0.56 -27.60 2.03
N LEU A 123 0.00 -27.55 3.24
CA LEU A 123 -0.77 -27.48 4.48
C LEU A 123 -0.51 -26.14 5.17
N SER A 124 -1.57 -25.55 5.74
CA SER A 124 -1.50 -24.31 6.51
C SER A 124 -0.63 -24.46 7.76
N GLN A 125 -0.17 -23.33 8.29
CA GLN A 125 0.66 -23.30 9.50
C GLN A 125 -0.05 -23.95 10.70
N PHE A 126 0.73 -24.53 11.61
CA PHE A 126 0.19 -25.01 12.88
C PHE A 126 -0.38 -23.83 13.69
N GLY A 127 -1.60 -24.00 14.22
CA GLY A 127 -2.30 -22.96 14.98
C GLY A 127 -3.34 -22.16 14.18
N CYS A 128 -3.48 -22.38 12.86
CA CYS A 128 -4.60 -21.83 12.10
C CYS A 128 -5.94 -22.39 12.61
N LEU A 129 -6.96 -21.52 12.68
CA LEU A 129 -8.30 -21.90 13.13
C LEU A 129 -8.95 -22.98 12.26
N LEU A 130 -8.75 -22.88 10.94
CA LEU A 130 -9.29 -23.80 9.95
C LEU A 130 -8.14 -24.41 9.14
N PRO A 131 -7.84 -25.71 9.33
CA PRO A 131 -6.89 -26.38 8.46
C PRO A 131 -7.51 -26.52 7.07
N LYS A 132 -6.76 -26.13 6.04
CA LYS A 132 -7.15 -26.31 4.65
C LYS A 132 -5.91 -26.69 3.84
N PRO A 133 -5.97 -27.78 3.04
CA PRO A 133 -4.92 -28.04 2.07
C PRO A 133 -5.03 -27.07 0.88
N THR A 134 -3.90 -26.73 0.29
CA THR A 134 -3.84 -25.97 -0.96
C THR A 134 -2.95 -26.65 -1.99
N VAL A 135 -3.01 -26.17 -3.23
CA VAL A 135 -2.15 -26.60 -4.33
C VAL A 135 -1.43 -25.35 -4.83
N PRO A 136 -0.17 -25.14 -4.43
CA PRO A 136 0.53 -23.90 -4.74
C PRO A 136 0.63 -23.64 -6.25
N GLY A 137 0.39 -22.40 -6.66
CA GLY A 137 0.31 -21.90 -8.02
C GLY A 137 -0.95 -22.33 -8.76
N GLN A 138 -2.00 -22.76 -8.06
CA GLN A 138 -3.26 -23.22 -8.65
C GLN A 138 -4.47 -22.68 -7.90
N GLU A 139 -4.32 -21.66 -7.06
CA GLU A 139 -5.39 -21.00 -6.34
C GLU A 139 -6.16 -20.05 -7.26
N GLY A 140 -5.51 -19.56 -8.33
CA GLY A 140 -6.09 -18.71 -9.36
C GLY A 140 -5.74 -17.24 -9.16
N LEU A 141 -6.15 -16.38 -10.10
CA LEU A 141 -5.86 -14.94 -10.10
C LEU A 141 -6.34 -14.30 -8.80
N GLY A 142 -5.42 -14.15 -7.84
CA GLY A 142 -5.67 -13.57 -6.55
C GLY A 142 -5.82 -12.06 -6.65
N GLU A 143 -6.57 -11.50 -5.70
CA GLU A 143 -6.73 -10.08 -5.48
C GLU A 143 -6.42 -9.78 -4.02
N GLY A 144 -5.21 -9.30 -3.76
CA GLY A 144 -4.68 -9.16 -2.42
C GLY A 144 -4.40 -7.75 -1.97
N SER A 145 -4.04 -7.63 -0.70
CA SER A 145 -3.42 -6.44 -0.13
C SER A 145 -2.26 -6.83 0.76
N ILE A 146 -1.26 -5.96 0.84
CA ILE A 146 -0.03 -6.18 1.62
C ILE A 146 0.42 -4.88 2.29
N VAL A 147 0.68 -4.91 3.59
CA VAL A 147 1.13 -3.74 4.38
C VAL A 147 2.19 -4.16 5.38
N GLN A 148 3.04 -3.23 5.77
CA GLN A 148 3.98 -3.42 6.87
C GLN A 148 3.35 -2.95 8.18
N ALA A 149 3.43 -3.80 9.21
CA ALA A 149 3.06 -3.44 10.58
C ALA A 149 4.17 -2.60 11.26
N THR A 150 3.82 -1.89 12.33
CA THR A 150 4.76 -1.01 13.06
C THR A 150 6.05 -1.72 13.54
N ASN A 151 5.97 -3.01 13.87
CA ASN A 151 7.11 -3.81 14.30
C ASN A 151 8.00 -4.31 13.14
N GLY A 152 7.58 -4.14 11.88
CA GLY A 152 8.34 -4.52 10.70
C GLY A 152 7.76 -5.73 9.95
N ASP A 153 6.87 -6.49 10.59
CA ASP A 153 6.20 -7.63 9.98
C ASP A 153 5.41 -7.23 8.74
N LEU A 154 5.20 -8.16 7.80
CA LEU A 154 4.28 -7.95 6.68
C LEU A 154 3.00 -8.73 6.90
N ILE A 155 1.89 -8.05 6.74
CA ILE A 155 0.56 -8.64 6.79
C ILE A 155 0.02 -8.59 5.38
N ALA A 156 -0.43 -9.73 4.87
CA ALA A 156 -1.03 -9.82 3.55
C ALA A 156 -2.31 -10.67 3.59
N MET A 157 -3.29 -10.28 2.77
CA MET A 157 -4.58 -10.95 2.69
C MET A 157 -4.98 -11.08 1.22
N GLY A 158 -5.27 -12.30 0.77
CA GLY A 158 -5.60 -12.58 -0.62
C GLY A 158 -6.98 -13.20 -0.78
N TRP A 159 -7.81 -12.64 -1.67
CA TRP A 159 -9.05 -13.23 -2.13
C TRP A 159 -8.86 -13.93 -3.49
N PHE A 160 -9.39 -15.13 -3.64
CA PHE A 160 -9.25 -15.97 -4.83
C PHE A 160 -10.66 -16.35 -5.31
N PRO A 161 -11.27 -15.52 -6.18
CA PRO A 161 -12.68 -15.66 -6.56
C PRO A 161 -12.96 -16.90 -7.41
N TYR A 162 -11.99 -17.30 -8.23
CA TYR A 162 -12.24 -18.24 -9.31
C TYR A 162 -12.14 -19.70 -8.88
N PRO A 163 -12.93 -20.60 -9.51
CA PRO A 163 -12.75 -22.03 -9.32
C PRO A 163 -11.33 -22.48 -9.69
N SER A 164 -10.77 -23.27 -8.79
CA SER A 164 -9.38 -23.70 -8.82
C SER A 164 -9.28 -25.13 -8.29
N THR A 165 -8.07 -25.72 -8.31
CA THR A 165 -7.90 -27.10 -7.84
C THR A 165 -8.06 -27.24 -6.32
N SER A 166 -7.87 -26.14 -5.57
CA SER A 166 -8.01 -26.13 -4.12
C SER A 166 -9.41 -25.67 -3.65
N GLY A 167 -10.29 -25.24 -4.57
CA GLY A 167 -11.67 -24.80 -4.30
C GLY A 167 -12.07 -23.55 -5.10
N ALA A 168 -13.09 -22.84 -4.64
CA ALA A 168 -13.55 -21.57 -5.23
C ALA A 168 -13.88 -20.58 -4.11
N ASP A 169 -13.79 -19.28 -4.39
CA ASP A 169 -14.09 -18.21 -3.43
C ASP A 169 -13.34 -18.39 -2.10
N GLN A 170 -12.02 -18.28 -2.18
CA GLN A 170 -11.12 -18.58 -1.09
C GLN A 170 -10.50 -17.31 -0.55
N PHE A 171 -10.20 -17.28 0.75
CA PHE A 171 -9.56 -16.15 1.38
C PHE A 171 -8.45 -16.64 2.31
N TYR A 172 -7.25 -16.09 2.12
CA TYR A 172 -6.05 -16.50 2.83
C TYR A 172 -5.40 -15.31 3.51
N ALA A 173 -4.88 -15.56 4.70
CA ALA A 173 -3.98 -14.66 5.40
C ALA A 173 -2.55 -15.16 5.21
N PHE A 174 -1.67 -14.27 4.81
CA PHE A 174 -0.23 -14.46 4.68
C PHE A 174 0.47 -13.53 5.66
N PHE A 175 1.49 -14.04 6.33
CA PHE A 175 2.20 -13.31 7.38
C PHE A 175 3.70 -13.53 7.23
N TYR A 176 4.45 -12.43 7.10
CA TYR A 176 5.90 -12.42 7.19
C TYR A 176 6.32 -11.94 8.57
N ASP A 177 7.02 -12.80 9.29
CA ASP A 177 7.67 -12.45 10.55
C ASP A 177 9.02 -11.78 10.24
N ALA A 178 9.18 -10.52 10.62
CA ALA A 178 10.42 -9.79 10.32
C ALA A 178 11.61 -10.22 11.17
N GLU A 179 11.38 -10.80 12.36
CA GLU A 179 12.44 -11.30 13.22
C GLU A 179 12.97 -12.65 12.72
N ASP A 180 12.06 -13.56 12.36
CA ASP A 180 12.38 -14.90 11.85
C ASP A 180 12.69 -14.91 10.34
N GLN A 181 12.36 -13.82 9.64
CA GLN A 181 12.49 -13.67 8.18
C GLN A 181 11.79 -14.77 7.40
N ASP A 182 10.65 -15.25 7.90
CA ASP A 182 9.92 -16.37 7.32
C ASP A 182 8.44 -16.03 7.13
N TRP A 183 7.85 -16.68 6.14
CA TRP A 183 6.46 -16.50 5.77
C TRP A 183 5.62 -17.68 6.23
N SER A 184 4.40 -17.38 6.65
CA SER A 184 3.40 -18.36 7.04
C SER A 184 2.02 -17.99 6.49
N TRP A 185 1.11 -18.96 6.50
CA TRP A 185 -0.23 -18.74 5.99
C TRP A 185 -1.31 -19.53 6.72
N CYS A 186 -2.51 -18.94 6.73
CA CYS A 186 -3.73 -19.57 7.21
C CYS A 186 -4.87 -19.36 6.22
N TYR A 187 -5.72 -20.37 6.07
CA TYR A 187 -7.02 -20.18 5.44
C TYR A 187 -7.96 -19.46 6.39
N ASN A 188 -8.60 -18.40 5.91
CA ASN A 188 -9.52 -17.60 6.70
C ASN A 188 -10.87 -17.57 5.98
N ARG A 189 -11.82 -18.43 6.35
CA ARG A 189 -13.15 -18.39 5.74
C ARG A 189 -13.86 -17.12 6.22
N PRO A 190 -14.14 -16.14 5.34
CA PRO A 190 -14.84 -14.95 5.77
C PRO A 190 -16.26 -15.34 6.19
N PRO A 191 -16.82 -14.71 7.24
CA PRO A 191 -18.18 -14.99 7.69
C PRO A 191 -19.24 -14.59 6.65
N GLU A 192 -18.88 -13.71 5.72
CA GLU A 192 -19.73 -13.14 4.67
C GLU A 192 -18.97 -13.14 3.33
N ALA A 193 -19.69 -12.98 2.21
CA ALA A 193 -19.08 -12.97 0.89
C ALA A 193 -18.08 -11.82 0.76
N PHE A 194 -16.90 -12.10 0.22
CA PHE A 194 -15.90 -11.09 -0.09
C PHE A 194 -16.06 -10.67 -1.55
N TYR A 195 -15.93 -9.37 -1.84
CA TYR A 195 -15.98 -8.85 -3.19
C TYR A 195 -14.84 -7.87 -3.42
N ASP A 196 -14.12 -8.09 -4.52
CA ASP A 196 -12.99 -7.26 -4.95
C ASP A 196 -11.85 -7.28 -3.91
N ARG A 197 -10.78 -6.56 -4.21
CA ARG A 197 -9.58 -6.46 -3.40
C ARG A 197 -9.87 -6.04 -1.97
N SER A 198 -9.22 -6.74 -1.04
CA SER A 198 -9.18 -6.34 0.35
C SER A 198 -8.47 -4.99 0.53
N TRP A 199 -9.03 -4.13 1.37
CA TRP A 199 -8.30 -3.00 1.94
C TRP A 199 -7.94 -3.37 3.36
N GLN A 200 -6.69 -3.16 3.75
CA GLN A 200 -6.23 -3.56 5.07
C GLN A 200 -5.51 -2.43 5.79
N VAL A 201 -5.70 -2.41 7.09
CA VAL A 201 -5.05 -1.47 8.00
C VAL A 201 -4.60 -2.23 9.24
N GLU A 202 -3.38 -1.95 9.68
CA GLU A 202 -2.89 -2.43 10.97
C GLU A 202 -3.72 -1.82 12.11
N VAL A 203 -4.15 -2.67 13.04
CA VAL A 203 -4.63 -2.29 14.35
C VAL A 203 -3.49 -2.55 15.34
N THR A 204 -2.83 -1.47 15.76
CA THR A 204 -1.73 -1.55 16.73
C THR A 204 -2.24 -2.10 18.07
N GLY A 205 -1.56 -3.11 18.61
CA GLY A 205 -1.99 -3.82 19.80
C GLY A 205 -1.48 -3.25 21.13
N PRO A 206 -1.46 -4.07 22.20
CA PRO A 206 -1.73 -5.52 22.17
C PRO A 206 -3.20 -5.85 21.92
N ILE A 207 -3.44 -6.88 21.12
CA ILE A 207 -4.77 -7.41 20.82
C ILE A 207 -5.01 -8.64 21.68
N ASN A 208 -6.17 -8.70 22.32
CA ASN A 208 -6.65 -9.86 23.05
C ASN A 208 -8.11 -10.12 22.69
N SER A 209 -8.37 -11.30 22.13
CA SER A 209 -9.69 -11.72 21.70
C SER A 209 -9.89 -13.21 21.89
N ILE A 210 -11.15 -13.66 21.75
CA ILE A 210 -11.49 -15.09 21.73
C ILE A 210 -10.92 -15.83 20.51
N TYR A 211 -10.49 -15.12 19.47
CA TYR A 211 -9.96 -15.68 18.23
C TYR A 211 -8.43 -15.70 18.18
N GLY A 212 -7.76 -14.99 19.09
CA GLY A 212 -6.31 -14.87 19.10
C GLY A 212 -5.81 -13.68 19.92
N ASN A 213 -4.53 -13.73 20.24
CA ASN A 213 -3.79 -12.67 20.92
C ASN A 213 -2.54 -12.33 20.12
N GLY A 214 -2.16 -11.06 20.05
CA GLY A 214 -1.00 -10.64 19.28
C GLY A 214 -0.57 -9.20 19.53
N PRO A 215 0.62 -8.80 19.05
CA PRO A 215 1.12 -7.43 19.15
C PRO A 215 0.37 -6.45 18.24
N TRP A 216 -0.34 -6.96 17.23
CA TRP A 216 -1.17 -6.22 16.28
C TRP A 216 -2.33 -7.11 15.80
N ALA A 217 -3.28 -6.52 15.09
CA ALA A 217 -4.27 -7.22 14.26
C ALA A 217 -4.40 -6.50 12.92
N SER A 218 -5.09 -7.10 11.96
CA SER A 218 -5.46 -6.42 10.71
C SER A 218 -6.97 -6.27 10.64
N LEU A 219 -7.42 -5.04 10.34
CA LEU A 219 -8.79 -4.81 9.92
C LEU A 219 -8.83 -4.91 8.40
N VAL A 220 -9.57 -5.90 7.91
CA VAL A 220 -9.78 -6.12 6.48
C VAL A 220 -11.17 -5.62 6.10
N ILE A 221 -11.22 -4.76 5.10
CA ILE A 221 -12.45 -4.16 4.56
C ILE A 221 -12.61 -4.62 3.12
N SER A 222 -13.82 -5.05 2.77
CA SER A 222 -14.23 -5.37 1.39
C SER A 222 -15.27 -4.37 0.92
N ASN A 223 -15.31 -4.09 -0.38
CA ASN A 223 -16.34 -3.26 -0.97
C ASN A 223 -17.64 -4.06 -1.10
N PHE A 224 -18.53 -3.91 -0.12
CA PHE A 224 -19.89 -4.43 -0.23
C PHE A 224 -20.74 -3.49 -1.10
N TRP A 225 -21.06 -3.91 -2.33
CA TRP A 225 -22.24 -3.38 -3.00
C TRP A 225 -23.46 -4.08 -2.41
N HIS A 226 -24.22 -3.38 -1.55
CA HIS A 226 -25.59 -3.81 -1.27
C HIS A 226 -26.35 -3.80 -2.61
N GLN A 227 -26.74 -4.98 -3.10
CA GLN A 227 -27.80 -5.10 -4.10
C GLN A 227 -29.16 -4.93 -3.43
#